data_AF-A0A9W8ZNE8-F1
#
_entry.id   AF-A0A9W8ZNE8-F1
#
_cell.length_a   1.000
_cell.length_b   1.000
_cell.length_c   1.000
_cell.angle_alpha   90.00
_cell.angle_beta   90.00
_cell.angle_gamma   90.00
#
_symmetry.space_group_name_H-M   'P 1'
#
loop_
_entity.id
_entity.type
_entity.pdbx_description
1 polymer ?
#
loop_
_entity_poly.entity_id
_entity_poly.type
_entity_poly.pdbx_seq_one_letter_code
_entity_poly.pdbx_strand_id
1 'polypeptide(L)'
;MTNASYAARQPPAVEREKPVHVLVTGFGNDYHSVRVAFNTHNLKESHDQFADYIQPFLDRFPKNSSWEIASTLPALIPASSGNPTPIHIHVHHEPIRVAYKNVVDIVPKLLTTTPKPDVVLHIGLAASRRFFAIEQGAHSRGYGKTNDVDGELFPDSEAEKVFPDSQYPSVLHTGFDTEDVVSRWRTSLGYTTPDGSPAIEQLPDVRINPDAGNFLCGFIYYNSLAWCHSKNPKPPSSETNGDASNGGDASSGAKESPSVIFMHVPDLTSSESKLHEGCEVTVALIKALVESRRKVGVGRESKQTGSVVQEDDARNNKVG
;
A
#
# COMPACT_ATOMS: atom_id res chain seq x y z
N MET A 1 54.50 -15.74 -39.87
CA MET A 1 53.30 -14.93 -39.61
C MET A 1 52.44 -15.68 -38.59
N THR A 2 52.46 -15.25 -37.34
CA THR A 2 51.71 -15.87 -36.23
C THR A 2 50.39 -15.13 -36.05
N ASN A 3 49.27 -15.78 -36.39
CA ASN A 3 47.93 -15.26 -36.13
C ASN A 3 47.62 -15.36 -34.63
N ALA A 4 47.66 -14.23 -33.92
CA ALA A 4 47.15 -14.13 -32.57
C ALA A 4 45.62 -13.96 -32.63
N SER A 5 44.91 -14.98 -32.14
CA SER A 5 43.46 -14.96 -31.93
C SER A 5 43.10 -13.92 -30.87
N TYR A 6 42.50 -12.80 -31.29
CA TYR A 6 41.82 -11.86 -30.40
C TYR A 6 40.48 -12.45 -29.94
N ALA A 7 40.51 -13.31 -28.93
CA ALA A 7 39.32 -13.60 -28.15
C ALA A 7 39.17 -12.48 -27.11
N ALA A 8 38.24 -11.56 -27.33
CA ALA A 8 37.86 -10.56 -26.34
C ALA A 8 37.40 -11.29 -25.07
N ARG A 9 38.08 -11.02 -23.94
CA ARG A 9 37.66 -11.54 -22.64
C ARG A 9 36.29 -10.95 -22.33
N GLN A 10 35.27 -11.81 -22.16
CA GLN A 10 34.01 -11.37 -21.58
C GLN A 10 34.31 -10.71 -20.22
N PRO A 11 33.77 -9.51 -19.95
CA PRO A 11 33.90 -8.94 -18.62
C PRO A 11 33.29 -9.92 -17.60
N PRO A 12 33.87 -10.01 -16.38
CA PRO A 12 33.34 -10.90 -15.36
C PRO A 12 31.85 -10.63 -15.13
N ALA A 13 31.07 -11.69 -14.97
CA ALA A 13 29.67 -11.58 -14.63
C ALA A 13 29.56 -10.81 -13.31
N VAL A 14 29.13 -9.54 -13.38
CA VAL A 14 28.75 -8.79 -12.18
C VAL A 14 27.57 -9.54 -11.58
N GLU A 15 27.74 -10.05 -10.36
CA GLU A 15 26.66 -10.69 -9.61
C GLU A 15 25.55 -9.65 -9.43
N ARG A 16 24.51 -9.73 -10.26
CA ARG A 16 23.40 -8.78 -10.25
C ARG A 16 22.55 -9.09 -9.03
N GLU A 17 22.16 -8.05 -8.29
CA GLU A 17 21.23 -8.19 -7.17
C GLU A 17 19.96 -8.93 -7.63
N LYS A 18 19.43 -9.79 -6.75
CA LYS A 18 18.18 -10.51 -7.03
C LYS A 18 17.05 -9.50 -7.22
N PRO A 19 16.17 -9.69 -8.23
CA PRO A 19 15.03 -8.81 -8.41
C PRO A 19 14.10 -8.80 -7.20
N VAL A 20 13.55 -7.63 -6.89
CA VAL A 20 12.50 -7.45 -5.89
C VAL A 20 11.15 -7.38 -6.58
N HIS A 21 10.19 -8.14 -6.07
CA HIS A 21 8.83 -8.23 -6.60
C HIS A 21 7.88 -7.35 -5.78
N VAL A 22 7.30 -6.34 -6.42
CA VAL A 22 6.36 -5.40 -5.82
C VAL A 22 4.97 -5.67 -6.39
N LEU A 23 4.04 -6.12 -5.56
CA LEU A 23 2.63 -6.18 -5.93
C LEU A 23 2.00 -4.81 -5.70
N VAL A 24 1.25 -4.30 -6.69
CA VAL A 24 0.54 -3.03 -6.59
C VAL A 24 -0.95 -3.23 -6.84
N THR A 25 -1.78 -2.61 -6.02
CA THR A 25 -3.24 -2.57 -6.24
C THR A 25 -3.75 -1.13 -6.18
N GLY A 26 -4.81 -0.83 -6.92
CA GLY A 26 -5.58 0.42 -6.78
C GLY A 26 -7.06 0.11 -6.69
N PHE A 27 -7.82 0.95 -5.99
CA PHE A 27 -9.27 0.88 -5.98
C PHE A 27 -9.87 1.49 -7.24
N GLY A 28 -10.99 0.95 -7.70
CA GLY A 28 -11.69 1.50 -8.84
C GLY A 28 -13.15 1.09 -8.89
N ASN A 29 -13.90 1.81 -9.70
CA ASN A 29 -15.30 1.53 -9.94
C ASN A 29 -15.38 0.60 -11.14
N ASP A 30 -15.71 -0.66 -10.90
CA ASP A 30 -15.98 -1.60 -11.98
C ASP A 30 -17.32 -1.23 -12.65
N TYR A 31 -17.27 -0.31 -13.61
CA TYR A 31 -18.43 0.19 -14.35
C TYR A 31 -19.15 -0.92 -15.15
N HIS A 32 -18.48 -2.05 -15.42
CA HIS A 32 -19.10 -3.18 -16.12
C HIS A 32 -20.09 -3.94 -15.24
N SER A 33 -19.77 -4.15 -13.97
CA SER A 33 -20.61 -4.88 -13.01
C SER A 33 -21.85 -4.10 -12.57
N VAL A 34 -21.73 -2.78 -12.49
CA VAL A 34 -22.82 -1.84 -12.17
C VAL A 34 -23.95 -2.01 -13.20
N ARG A 35 -23.70 -1.91 -14.50
CA ARG A 35 -24.75 -2.00 -15.55
C ARG A 35 -25.49 -3.35 -15.64
N VAL A 36 -24.88 -4.46 -15.22
CA VAL A 36 -25.50 -5.80 -15.31
C VAL A 36 -26.44 -6.04 -14.12
N ALA A 37 -26.12 -5.53 -12.94
CA ALA A 37 -26.99 -5.61 -11.76
C ALA A 37 -28.27 -4.76 -11.92
N PHE A 38 -28.17 -3.58 -12.55
CA PHE A 38 -29.32 -2.68 -12.74
C PHE A 38 -30.39 -3.19 -13.71
N ASN A 39 -30.10 -4.23 -14.51
CA ASN A 39 -31.00 -4.69 -15.56
C ASN A 39 -31.79 -5.96 -15.21
N THR A 40 -31.62 -6.54 -14.00
CA THR A 40 -32.17 -7.88 -13.72
C THR A 40 -33.10 -8.03 -12.51
N HIS A 41 -33.26 -7.06 -11.60
CA HIS A 41 -34.11 -7.26 -10.41
C HIS A 41 -35.11 -6.12 -10.15
N ASN A 42 -36.40 -6.47 -10.19
CA ASN A 42 -37.55 -5.66 -9.78
C ASN A 42 -37.67 -5.60 -8.25
N LEU A 43 -36.88 -4.76 -7.57
CA LEU A 43 -37.03 -4.52 -6.12
C LEU A 43 -37.10 -3.02 -5.78
N LYS A 44 -38.09 -2.32 -6.35
CA LYS A 44 -38.26 -0.85 -6.24
C LYS A 44 -38.21 -0.24 -4.83
N GLU A 45 -38.38 -0.99 -3.75
CA GLU A 45 -38.46 -0.42 -2.39
C GLU A 45 -37.12 -0.34 -1.64
N SER A 46 -36.09 -1.10 -2.02
CA SER A 46 -34.72 -0.93 -1.49
C SER A 46 -33.83 -0.01 -2.34
N HIS A 47 -34.36 0.46 -3.47
CA HIS A 47 -33.61 1.18 -4.49
C HIS A 47 -33.36 2.66 -4.15
N ASP A 48 -34.26 3.32 -3.44
CA ASP A 48 -34.17 4.77 -3.19
C ASP A 48 -33.15 5.11 -2.10
N GLN A 49 -32.97 4.25 -1.09
CA GLN A 49 -31.99 4.47 -0.02
C GLN A 49 -30.54 4.15 -0.43
N PHE A 50 -30.36 3.21 -1.37
CA PHE A 50 -29.05 2.76 -1.85
C PHE A 50 -28.39 3.77 -2.81
N ALA A 51 -29.19 4.38 -3.69
CA ALA A 51 -28.72 5.39 -4.62
C ALA A 51 -28.27 6.67 -3.90
N ASP A 52 -28.93 7.08 -2.82
CA ASP A 52 -28.67 8.38 -2.19
C ASP A 52 -27.31 8.48 -1.45
N TYR A 53 -26.69 7.36 -1.04
CA TYR A 53 -25.48 7.39 -0.20
C TYR A 53 -24.16 7.14 -0.97
N ILE A 54 -24.16 6.24 -1.95
CA ILE A 54 -22.94 5.84 -2.68
C ILE A 54 -22.87 6.43 -4.10
N GLN A 55 -24.03 6.64 -4.75
CA GLN A 55 -24.06 7.27 -6.07
C GLN A 55 -23.35 8.63 -6.06
N PRO A 56 -23.45 9.49 -5.01
CA PRO A 56 -22.65 10.71 -4.95
C PRO A 56 -21.13 10.48 -4.94
N PHE A 57 -20.61 9.36 -4.43
CA PHE A 57 -19.17 9.05 -4.49
C PHE A 57 -18.78 8.57 -5.89
N LEU A 58 -19.56 7.65 -6.48
CA LEU A 58 -19.31 7.10 -7.81
C LEU A 58 -19.48 8.16 -8.92
N ASP A 59 -20.47 9.05 -8.79
CA ASP A 59 -20.71 10.16 -9.70
C ASP A 59 -19.64 11.24 -9.60
N ARG A 60 -19.15 11.51 -8.38
CA ARG A 60 -18.08 12.49 -8.16
C ARG A 60 -16.72 11.99 -8.62
N PHE A 61 -16.48 10.68 -8.57
CA PHE A 61 -15.22 10.06 -8.96
C PHE A 61 -15.45 8.90 -9.94
N PRO A 62 -15.89 9.19 -11.19
CA PRO A 62 -16.10 8.16 -12.21
C PRO A 62 -14.78 7.47 -12.60
N LYS A 63 -13.67 8.17 -12.42
CA LYS A 63 -12.31 7.62 -12.42
C LYS A 63 -11.77 7.69 -11.00
N ASN A 64 -10.95 6.71 -10.63
CA ASN A 64 -10.29 6.68 -9.33
C ASN A 64 -8.78 6.81 -9.53
N SER A 65 -8.16 7.88 -9.02
CA SER A 65 -6.73 8.13 -9.19
C SER A 65 -5.85 6.97 -8.74
N SER A 66 -6.28 6.18 -7.76
CA SER A 66 -5.50 5.02 -7.31
C SER A 66 -5.34 3.95 -8.40
N TRP A 67 -6.41 3.60 -9.11
CA TRP A 67 -6.35 2.66 -10.22
C TRP A 67 -5.70 3.25 -11.48
N GLU A 68 -5.99 4.51 -11.81
CA GLU A 68 -5.37 5.17 -12.97
C GLU A 68 -3.84 5.25 -12.82
N ILE A 69 -3.34 5.52 -11.62
CA ILE A 69 -1.91 5.46 -11.32
C ILE A 69 -1.41 4.02 -11.38
N ALA A 70 -2.03 3.08 -10.65
CA ALA A 70 -1.56 1.71 -10.56
C ALA A 70 -1.45 1.04 -11.95
N SER A 71 -2.48 1.18 -12.79
CA SER A 71 -2.58 0.58 -14.11
C SER A 71 -1.59 1.16 -15.14
N THR A 72 -0.98 2.31 -14.86
CA THR A 72 -0.01 2.97 -15.75
C THR A 72 1.44 2.83 -15.27
N LEU A 73 1.69 2.12 -14.17
CA LEU A 73 3.04 1.85 -13.68
C LEU A 73 3.84 0.99 -14.67
N PRO A 74 5.16 1.22 -14.80
CA PRO A 74 6.01 0.35 -15.60
C PRO A 74 6.11 -1.04 -14.95
N ALA A 75 6.11 -2.11 -15.75
CA ALA A 75 6.25 -3.48 -15.23
C ALA A 75 7.66 -3.79 -14.68
N LEU A 76 8.67 -3.01 -15.06
CA LEU A 76 10.07 -3.20 -14.68
C LEU A 76 10.75 -1.85 -14.45
N ILE A 77 11.42 -1.71 -13.31
CA ILE A 77 12.43 -0.68 -13.09
C ILE A 77 13.79 -1.39 -13.16
N PRO A 78 14.60 -1.16 -14.22
CA PRO A 78 15.88 -1.83 -14.37
C PRO A 78 16.89 -1.35 -13.30
N ALA A 79 17.88 -2.20 -13.03
CA ALA A 79 19.00 -1.80 -12.20
C ALA A 79 19.79 -0.65 -12.86
N SER A 80 20.19 0.32 -12.06
CA SER A 80 21.02 1.46 -12.42
C SER A 80 21.96 1.81 -11.26
N SER A 81 22.89 2.75 -11.46
CA SER A 81 23.78 3.21 -10.39
C SER A 81 23.01 3.81 -9.20
N GLY A 82 21.88 4.48 -9.44
CA GLY A 82 21.00 5.04 -8.41
C GLY A 82 19.96 4.06 -7.87
N ASN A 83 19.73 2.94 -8.54
CA ASN A 83 18.85 1.86 -8.09
C ASN A 83 19.46 0.50 -8.43
N PRO A 84 20.37 -0.04 -7.61
CA PRO A 84 21.12 -1.26 -7.95
C PRO A 84 20.23 -2.51 -8.07
N THR A 85 19.07 -2.50 -7.41
CA THR A 85 18.14 -3.62 -7.36
C THR A 85 17.14 -3.55 -8.51
N PRO A 86 17.07 -4.55 -9.41
CA PRO A 86 15.97 -4.62 -10.38
C PRO A 86 14.63 -4.78 -9.65
N ILE A 87 13.60 -4.05 -10.06
CA ILE A 87 12.27 -4.10 -9.43
C ILE A 87 11.24 -4.54 -10.45
N HIS A 88 10.58 -5.67 -10.21
CA HIS A 88 9.46 -6.13 -11.02
C HIS A 88 8.15 -5.68 -10.35
N ILE A 89 7.36 -4.90 -11.06
CA ILE A 89 6.09 -4.38 -10.58
C ILE A 89 4.97 -5.24 -11.16
N HIS A 90 4.18 -5.84 -10.28
CA HIS A 90 3.03 -6.69 -10.61
C HIS A 90 1.77 -5.94 -10.20
N VAL A 91 1.17 -5.25 -11.16
CA VAL A 91 -0.12 -4.59 -10.94
C VAL A 91 -1.20 -5.66 -10.95
N HIS A 92 -2.08 -5.67 -9.95
CA HIS A 92 -3.25 -6.54 -10.02
C HIS A 92 -4.09 -6.20 -11.26
N HIS A 93 -4.54 -7.22 -11.99
CA HIS A 93 -5.05 -7.07 -13.35
C HIS A 93 -6.36 -6.27 -13.48
N GLU A 94 -7.08 -6.09 -12.38
CA GLU A 94 -8.32 -5.31 -12.31
C GLU A 94 -8.32 -4.42 -11.06
N PRO A 95 -9.11 -3.33 -11.05
CA PRO A 95 -9.24 -2.51 -9.85
C PRO A 95 -9.85 -3.32 -8.70
N ILE A 96 -9.35 -3.08 -7.49
CA ILE A 96 -10.00 -3.61 -6.28
C ILE A 96 -11.35 -2.92 -6.14
N ARG A 97 -12.41 -3.71 -6.01
CA ARG A 97 -13.75 -3.18 -5.77
C ARG A 97 -13.78 -2.57 -4.36
N VAL A 98 -14.43 -1.43 -4.21
CA VAL A 98 -14.61 -0.75 -2.93
C VAL A 98 -15.70 -1.47 -2.10
N ALA A 99 -15.49 -2.75 -1.82
CA ALA A 99 -16.43 -3.64 -1.13
C ALA A 99 -15.73 -4.53 -0.12
N TYR A 100 -16.27 -4.64 1.10
CA TYR A 100 -15.63 -5.36 2.21
C TYR A 100 -15.45 -6.83 1.88
N LYS A 101 -16.48 -7.46 1.31
CA LYS A 101 -16.43 -8.86 0.89
C LYS A 101 -15.35 -9.11 -0.17
N ASN A 102 -15.23 -8.21 -1.16
CA ASN A 102 -14.20 -8.32 -2.18
C ASN A 102 -12.79 -8.30 -1.55
N VAL A 103 -12.55 -7.38 -0.61
CA VAL A 103 -11.27 -7.30 0.10
C VAL A 103 -10.96 -8.60 0.87
N VAL A 104 -11.91 -9.11 1.66
CA VAL A 104 -11.74 -10.37 2.42
C VAL A 104 -11.39 -11.53 1.48
N ASP A 105 -12.06 -11.63 0.34
CA ASP A 105 -11.87 -12.71 -0.62
C ASP A 105 -10.56 -12.60 -1.43
N ILE A 106 -10.09 -11.38 -1.70
CA ILE A 106 -8.99 -11.14 -2.64
C ILE A 106 -7.63 -11.05 -1.96
N VAL A 107 -7.53 -10.51 -0.75
CA VAL A 107 -6.25 -10.31 -0.05
C VAL A 107 -5.45 -11.62 0.09
N PRO A 108 -6.02 -12.76 0.53
CA PRO A 108 -5.26 -14.00 0.61
C PRO A 108 -4.70 -14.46 -0.75
N LYS A 109 -5.45 -14.22 -1.84
CA LYS A 109 -5.04 -14.58 -3.21
C LYS A 109 -3.89 -13.70 -3.67
N LEU A 110 -3.97 -12.39 -3.43
CA LEU A 110 -2.93 -11.41 -3.74
C LEU A 110 -1.59 -11.77 -3.08
N LEU A 111 -1.63 -12.11 -1.80
CA LEU A 111 -0.42 -12.39 -0.99
C LEU A 111 0.18 -13.78 -1.24
N THR A 112 -0.52 -14.66 -1.95
CA THR A 112 -0.07 -16.00 -2.34
C THR A 112 0.22 -16.13 -3.83
N THR A 113 0.21 -15.02 -4.58
CA THR A 113 0.56 -14.99 -6.01
C THR A 113 1.98 -15.52 -6.26
N THR A 114 2.23 -15.94 -7.50
CA THR A 114 3.56 -16.32 -7.99
C THR A 114 3.99 -15.39 -9.12
N PRO A 115 5.16 -14.73 -9.04
CA PRO A 115 6.12 -14.78 -7.94
C PRO A 115 5.56 -14.18 -6.65
N LYS A 116 5.87 -14.79 -5.49
CA LYS A 116 5.48 -14.25 -4.18
C LYS A 116 6.05 -12.83 -4.03
N PRO A 117 5.22 -11.82 -3.70
CA PRO A 117 5.70 -10.46 -3.52
C PRO A 117 6.65 -10.36 -2.33
N ASP A 118 7.64 -9.49 -2.45
CA ASP A 118 8.48 -9.05 -1.34
C ASP A 118 7.89 -7.78 -0.70
N VAL A 119 7.26 -6.93 -1.52
CA VAL A 119 6.55 -5.71 -1.10
C VAL A 119 5.14 -5.71 -1.67
N VAL A 120 4.18 -5.26 -0.88
CA VAL A 120 2.79 -5.04 -1.30
C VAL A 120 2.47 -3.56 -1.07
N LEU A 121 2.16 -2.85 -2.15
CA LEU A 121 1.76 -1.45 -2.14
C LEU A 121 0.29 -1.33 -2.54
N HIS A 122 -0.56 -1.00 -1.57
CA HIS A 122 -1.95 -0.64 -1.84
C HIS A 122 -2.04 0.88 -2.07
N ILE A 123 -2.76 1.29 -3.10
CA ILE A 123 -3.01 2.71 -3.41
C ILE A 123 -4.49 3.02 -3.19
N GLY A 124 -4.78 4.09 -2.46
CA GLY A 124 -6.14 4.57 -2.21
C GLY A 124 -6.31 6.05 -2.52
N LEU A 125 -7.49 6.44 -2.96
CA LEU A 125 -7.84 7.85 -3.16
C LEU A 125 -8.24 8.51 -1.83
N ALA A 126 -7.55 9.58 -1.47
CA ALA A 126 -7.94 10.51 -0.40
C ALA A 126 -8.39 11.84 -1.02
N ALA A 127 -9.66 11.90 -1.46
CA ALA A 127 -10.17 13.01 -2.26
C ALA A 127 -10.13 14.40 -1.58
N SER A 128 -10.07 14.46 -0.25
CA SER A 128 -9.93 15.70 0.52
C SER A 128 -8.50 16.25 0.52
N ARG A 129 -7.49 15.41 0.28
CA ARG A 129 -6.08 15.75 0.42
C ARG A 129 -5.54 16.38 -0.87
N ARG A 130 -4.44 17.12 -0.73
CA ARG A 130 -3.69 17.75 -1.84
C ARG A 130 -2.25 17.25 -1.94
N PHE A 131 -1.91 16.23 -1.15
CA PHE A 131 -0.58 15.64 -1.02
C PHE A 131 -0.70 14.12 -1.09
N PHE A 132 0.43 13.47 -1.38
CA PHE A 132 0.57 12.01 -1.32
C PHE A 132 1.05 11.63 0.08
N ALA A 133 0.59 10.50 0.60
CA ALA A 133 1.03 10.04 1.92
C ALA A 133 1.20 8.54 1.98
N ILE A 134 2.25 8.08 2.66
CA ILE A 134 2.31 6.69 3.14
C ILE A 134 1.68 6.59 4.52
N GLU A 135 0.97 5.50 4.76
CA GLU A 135 0.24 5.26 6.01
C GLU A 135 1.01 4.33 6.95
N GLN A 136 1.17 4.72 8.22
CA GLN A 136 1.96 3.94 9.19
C GLN A 136 1.23 2.68 9.66
N GLY A 137 -0.09 2.72 9.78
CA GLY A 137 -0.87 1.58 10.22
C GLY A 137 -2.36 1.66 9.86
N ALA A 138 -3.08 0.65 10.31
CA ALA A 138 -4.52 0.53 10.13
C ALA A 138 -5.17 -0.16 11.33
N HIS A 139 -6.47 0.10 11.52
CA HIS A 139 -7.26 -0.44 12.63
C HIS A 139 -7.97 -1.73 12.26
N SER A 140 -8.22 -2.58 13.26
CA SER A 140 -8.95 -3.84 13.12
C SER A 140 -10.47 -3.70 13.17
N ARG A 141 -10.97 -2.53 13.57
CA ARG A 141 -12.36 -2.24 13.92
C ARG A 141 -12.78 -0.88 13.36
N GLY A 142 -14.08 -0.58 13.41
CA GLY A 142 -14.64 0.72 13.02
C GLY A 142 -15.21 0.78 11.61
N TYR A 143 -15.26 -0.36 10.91
CA TYR A 143 -15.76 -0.48 9.53
C TYR A 143 -17.29 -0.70 9.43
N GLY A 144 -17.99 -0.72 10.58
CA GLY A 144 -19.44 -0.85 10.65
C GLY A 144 -20.22 0.47 10.49
N LYS A 145 -19.56 1.57 10.11
CA LYS A 145 -20.16 2.91 10.09
C LYS A 145 -20.55 3.43 8.70
N THR A 146 -19.87 2.96 7.66
CA THR A 146 -20.01 3.47 6.29
C THR A 146 -20.24 2.29 5.35
N ASN A 147 -21.36 2.31 4.62
CA ASN A 147 -21.67 1.32 3.61
C ASN A 147 -20.60 1.33 2.50
N ASP A 148 -20.27 0.15 2.00
CA ASP A 148 -19.43 0.01 0.82
C ASP A 148 -20.25 0.18 -0.48
N VAL A 149 -19.62 -0.02 -1.65
CA VAL A 149 -20.33 0.16 -2.93
C VAL A 149 -21.36 -0.94 -3.25
N ASP A 150 -21.37 -2.00 -2.45
CA ASP A 150 -22.38 -3.05 -2.49
C ASP A 150 -23.48 -2.83 -1.43
N GLY A 151 -23.39 -1.73 -0.66
CA GLY A 151 -24.37 -1.37 0.37
C GLY A 151 -24.16 -2.10 1.69
N GLU A 152 -23.04 -2.81 1.82
CA GLU A 152 -22.75 -3.66 2.96
C GLU A 152 -21.90 -2.93 4.00
N LEU A 153 -22.04 -3.35 5.26
CA LEU A 153 -21.20 -2.92 6.38
C LEU A 153 -20.28 -4.04 6.81
N PHE A 154 -19.22 -3.70 7.53
CA PHE A 154 -18.39 -4.69 8.22
C PHE A 154 -18.39 -4.42 9.74
N PRO A 155 -19.39 -4.92 10.49
CA PRO A 155 -19.51 -4.66 11.91
C PRO A 155 -18.35 -5.24 12.72
N ASP A 156 -18.05 -4.63 13.86
CA ASP A 156 -16.98 -5.10 14.77
C ASP A 156 -17.22 -6.53 15.27
N SER A 157 -18.48 -6.98 15.35
CA SER A 157 -18.81 -8.37 15.68
C SER A 157 -18.44 -9.38 14.59
N GLU A 158 -18.38 -8.96 13.33
CA GLU A 158 -17.85 -9.77 12.22
C GLU A 158 -16.33 -9.71 12.22
N ALA A 159 -15.76 -8.53 12.45
CA ALA A 159 -14.32 -8.34 12.59
C ALA A 159 -13.73 -9.19 13.73
N GLU A 160 -14.41 -9.34 14.86
CA GLU A 160 -13.99 -10.21 15.96
C GLU A 160 -13.92 -11.70 15.57
N LYS A 161 -14.78 -12.16 14.64
CA LYS A 161 -14.73 -13.54 14.15
C LYS A 161 -13.52 -13.78 13.25
N VAL A 162 -13.15 -12.80 12.44
CA VAL A 162 -12.06 -12.91 11.46
C VAL A 162 -10.71 -12.60 12.10
N PHE A 163 -10.66 -11.58 12.96
CA PHE A 163 -9.47 -11.07 13.63
C PHE A 163 -9.73 -10.95 15.14
N PRO A 164 -9.79 -12.07 15.89
CA PRO A 164 -10.05 -12.03 17.33
C PRO A 164 -9.00 -11.20 18.08
N ASP A 165 -9.44 -10.36 19.03
CA ASP A 165 -8.53 -9.49 19.81
C ASP A 165 -7.51 -10.30 20.62
N SER A 166 -7.83 -11.55 20.93
CA SER A 166 -6.92 -12.51 21.59
C SER A 166 -5.70 -12.90 20.74
N GLN A 167 -5.74 -12.65 19.42
CA GLN A 167 -4.71 -13.09 18.47
C GLN A 167 -4.14 -11.95 17.62
N TYR A 168 -4.94 -10.92 17.36
CA TYR A 168 -4.58 -9.82 16.49
C TYR A 168 -4.60 -8.48 17.24
N PRO A 169 -3.53 -7.68 17.15
CA PRO A 169 -3.53 -6.32 17.69
C PRO A 169 -4.63 -5.46 17.09
N SER A 170 -5.20 -4.56 17.90
CA SER A 170 -6.25 -3.65 17.46
C SER A 170 -5.79 -2.66 16.38
N VAL A 171 -4.47 -2.39 16.32
CA VAL A 171 -3.78 -1.61 15.29
C VAL A 171 -2.55 -2.39 14.83
N LEU A 172 -2.41 -2.56 13.52
CA LEU A 172 -1.20 -3.11 12.90
C LEU A 172 -0.47 -2.02 12.13
N HIS A 173 0.85 -2.05 12.18
CA HIS A 173 1.73 -1.09 11.51
C HIS A 173 2.53 -1.77 10.40
N THR A 174 2.95 -0.99 9.40
CA THR A 174 3.92 -1.46 8.42
C THR A 174 5.24 -1.86 9.08
N GLY A 175 5.94 -2.82 8.46
CA GLY A 175 7.30 -3.18 8.87
C GLY A 175 8.36 -2.20 8.37
N PHE A 176 8.01 -1.22 7.53
CA PHE A 176 8.95 -0.20 7.04
C PHE A 176 9.25 0.86 8.09
N ASP A 177 10.49 1.34 8.11
CA ASP A 177 10.86 2.60 8.75
C ASP A 177 10.31 3.74 7.88
N THR A 178 9.15 4.29 8.24
CA THR A 178 8.44 5.26 7.41
C THR A 178 9.18 6.59 7.29
N GLU A 179 9.97 6.98 8.31
CA GLU A 179 10.83 8.16 8.22
C GLU A 179 11.94 7.98 7.19
N ASP A 180 12.64 6.84 7.20
CA ASP A 180 13.66 6.52 6.18
C ASP A 180 13.05 6.44 4.78
N VAL A 181 11.87 5.83 4.64
CA VAL A 181 11.17 5.76 3.35
C VAL A 181 10.84 7.15 2.81
N VAL A 182 10.23 8.04 3.59
CA VAL A 182 9.89 9.39 3.11
C VAL A 182 11.14 10.23 2.81
N SER A 183 12.19 10.10 3.60
CA SER A 183 13.48 10.75 3.35
C SER A 183 14.06 10.36 1.97
N ARG A 184 14.05 9.06 1.65
CA ARG A 184 14.46 8.54 0.34
C ARG A 184 13.51 8.94 -0.78
N TRP A 185 12.21 8.94 -0.51
CA TRP A 185 11.18 9.29 -1.48
C TRP A 185 11.35 10.74 -1.94
N ARG A 186 11.53 11.67 -0.99
CA ARG A 186 11.86 13.08 -1.28
C ARG A 186 13.15 13.22 -2.06
N THR A 187 14.22 12.54 -1.64
CA THR A 187 15.49 12.56 -2.38
C THR A 187 15.31 12.06 -3.82
N SER A 188 14.51 11.00 -4.04
CA SER A 188 14.22 10.47 -5.37
C SER A 188 13.34 11.41 -6.22
N LEU A 189 12.59 12.31 -5.60
CA LEU A 189 11.81 13.36 -6.27
C LEU A 189 12.64 14.61 -6.59
N GLY A 190 13.91 14.65 -6.16
CA GLY A 190 14.81 15.77 -6.41
C GLY A 190 14.85 16.81 -5.32
N TYR A 191 14.32 16.52 -4.12
CA TYR A 191 14.45 17.42 -2.98
C TYR A 191 15.92 17.62 -2.62
N THR A 192 16.29 18.86 -2.31
CA THR A 192 17.63 19.27 -1.93
C THR A 192 18.00 18.73 -0.56
N THR A 193 17.02 18.65 0.35
CA THR A 193 17.14 18.02 1.66
C THR A 193 15.92 17.16 1.97
N PRO A 194 16.06 16.09 2.79
CA PRO A 194 14.92 15.26 3.19
C PRO A 194 13.78 16.00 3.91
N ASP A 195 14.10 17.13 4.54
CA ASP A 195 13.13 17.98 5.26
C ASP A 195 12.75 19.23 4.45
N GLY A 196 13.04 19.22 3.16
CA GLY A 196 12.76 20.32 2.25
C GLY A 196 11.27 20.62 2.11
N SER A 197 10.94 21.88 1.81
CA SER A 197 9.56 22.33 1.66
C SER A 197 9.08 22.12 0.22
N PRO A 198 7.98 21.37 -0.01
CA PRO A 198 7.43 21.16 -1.36
C PRO A 198 7.12 22.47 -2.08
N ALA A 199 6.60 23.48 -1.36
CA ALA A 199 6.23 24.76 -1.93
C ALA A 199 7.45 25.58 -2.41
N ILE A 200 8.59 25.45 -1.72
CA ILE A 200 9.83 26.15 -2.09
C ILE A 200 10.50 25.45 -3.27
N GLU A 201 10.56 24.11 -3.22
CA GLU A 201 11.24 23.31 -4.24
C GLU A 201 10.38 23.08 -5.49
N GLN A 202 9.08 23.39 -5.43
CA GLN A 202 8.10 23.15 -6.49
C GLN A 202 8.03 21.66 -6.87
N LEU A 203 8.11 20.79 -5.86
CA LEU A 203 8.07 19.34 -5.98
C LEU A 203 6.79 18.77 -5.37
N PRO A 204 6.38 17.54 -5.75
CA PRO A 204 5.18 16.90 -5.21
C PRO A 204 5.23 16.75 -3.69
N ASP A 205 4.19 17.20 -2.99
CA ASP A 205 4.09 17.11 -1.53
C ASP A 205 3.85 15.65 -1.09
N VAL A 206 4.86 15.06 -0.44
CA VAL A 206 4.85 13.69 0.08
C VAL A 206 5.05 13.67 1.60
N ARG A 207 4.25 12.86 2.30
CA ARG A 207 4.18 12.85 3.78
C ARG A 207 4.03 11.45 4.37
N ILE A 208 4.20 11.38 5.69
CA ILE A 208 3.78 10.26 6.53
C ILE A 208 2.43 10.63 7.14
N ASN A 209 1.51 9.68 7.21
CA ASN A 209 0.27 9.81 7.95
C ASN A 209 0.09 8.58 8.86
N PRO A 210 -0.38 8.75 10.11
CA PRO A 210 -0.40 7.63 11.07
C PRO A 210 -1.47 6.57 10.76
N ASP A 211 -2.59 6.95 10.12
CA ASP A 211 -3.78 6.11 9.98
C ASP A 211 -4.39 6.20 8.57
N ALA A 212 -4.58 5.04 7.94
CA ALA A 212 -5.26 4.89 6.65
C ALA A 212 -6.80 5.08 6.69
N GLY A 213 -7.37 5.31 7.87
CA GLY A 213 -8.79 5.61 8.08
C GLY A 213 -9.70 4.38 8.10
N ASN A 214 -10.93 4.57 8.60
CA ASN A 214 -11.87 3.47 8.88
C ASN A 214 -12.91 3.27 7.77
N PHE A 215 -12.43 3.14 6.54
CA PHE A 215 -13.21 2.68 5.37
C PHE A 215 -12.37 1.65 4.58
N LEU A 216 -12.62 1.45 3.29
CA LEU A 216 -11.95 0.39 2.52
C LEU A 216 -10.42 0.52 2.41
N CYS A 217 -9.87 1.74 2.48
CA CYS A 217 -8.42 1.97 2.49
C CYS A 217 -7.74 1.33 3.71
N GLY A 218 -8.16 1.69 4.93
CA GLY A 218 -7.66 1.02 6.13
C GLY A 218 -8.07 -0.44 6.20
N PHE A 219 -9.25 -0.82 5.67
CA PHE A 219 -9.71 -2.20 5.71
C PHE A 219 -8.79 -3.15 4.92
N ILE A 220 -8.48 -2.85 3.66
CA ILE A 220 -7.53 -3.67 2.89
C ILE A 220 -6.14 -3.65 3.52
N TYR A 221 -5.72 -2.51 4.07
CA TYR A 221 -4.42 -2.39 4.70
C TYR A 221 -4.32 -3.30 5.93
N TYR A 222 -5.31 -3.25 6.83
CA TYR A 222 -5.37 -4.10 8.01
C TYR A 222 -5.43 -5.58 7.62
N ASN A 223 -6.28 -5.96 6.65
CA ASN A 223 -6.40 -7.35 6.20
C ASN A 223 -5.06 -7.90 5.69
N SER A 224 -4.31 -7.11 4.90
CA SER A 224 -2.99 -7.49 4.41
C SER A 224 -1.94 -7.58 5.52
N LEU A 225 -1.94 -6.63 6.46
CA LEU A 225 -1.06 -6.66 7.63
C LEU A 225 -1.36 -7.86 8.55
N ALA A 226 -2.64 -8.12 8.82
CA ALA A 226 -3.10 -9.23 9.65
C ALA A 226 -2.75 -10.58 9.01
N TRP A 227 -2.89 -10.70 7.69
CA TRP A 227 -2.41 -11.89 6.97
C TRP A 227 -0.91 -12.11 7.20
N CYS A 228 -0.09 -11.05 7.08
CA CYS A 228 1.35 -11.15 7.31
C CYS A 228 1.70 -11.49 8.76
N HIS A 229 0.99 -10.89 9.72
CA HIS A 229 1.09 -11.20 11.16
C HIS A 229 0.80 -12.67 11.44
N SER A 230 -0.25 -13.24 10.83
CA SER A 230 -0.63 -14.65 11.02
C SER A 230 0.43 -15.65 10.56
N LYS A 231 1.31 -15.24 9.63
CA LYS A 231 2.40 -16.09 9.12
C LYS A 231 3.67 -16.04 9.97
N ASN A 232 3.85 -14.95 10.71
CA ASN A 232 4.98 -14.74 11.62
C ASN A 232 4.47 -14.25 12.98
N PRO A 233 3.65 -15.03 13.70
CA PRO A 233 3.14 -14.60 14.99
C PRO A 233 4.31 -14.36 15.94
N LYS A 234 4.44 -13.14 16.47
CA LYS A 234 5.34 -12.91 17.62
C LYS A 234 4.83 -13.82 18.76
N PRO A 235 5.70 -14.57 19.46
CA PRO A 235 5.28 -15.26 20.66
C PRO A 235 4.66 -14.22 21.62
N PRO A 236 3.60 -14.58 22.36
CA PRO A 236 2.98 -13.66 23.31
C PRO A 236 4.06 -13.10 24.22
N SER A 237 4.11 -11.78 24.35
CA SER A 237 5.07 -11.06 25.17
C SER A 237 4.95 -11.56 26.61
N SER A 238 5.83 -12.46 27.02
CA SER A 238 6.08 -12.71 28.43
C SER A 238 6.81 -11.48 28.96
N GLU A 239 6.09 -10.67 29.72
CA GLU A 239 6.71 -9.76 30.69
C GLU A 239 7.52 -10.61 31.68
N THR A 240 8.78 -10.89 31.37
CA THR A 240 9.75 -11.35 32.37
C THR A 240 11.12 -10.80 32.05
N ASN A 241 11.66 -10.12 33.06
CA ASN A 241 12.96 -9.46 33.12
C ASN A 241 14.14 -10.34 32.68
N GLY A 242 15.10 -9.69 32.02
CA GLY A 242 16.53 -9.94 32.24
C GLY A 242 17.15 -11.11 31.50
N ASP A 243 18.08 -10.73 30.62
CA ASP A 243 19.27 -11.49 30.21
C ASP A 243 19.09 -12.66 29.22
N ALA A 244 19.51 -12.42 27.98
CA ALA A 244 20.64 -13.12 27.38
C ALA A 244 20.74 -12.75 25.89
N SER A 245 21.92 -12.26 25.53
CA SER A 245 22.48 -12.34 24.20
C SER A 245 22.19 -13.70 23.55
N ASN A 246 21.53 -13.69 22.40
CA ASN A 246 21.73 -14.76 21.43
C ASN A 246 21.60 -14.19 20.01
N GLY A 247 22.77 -13.91 19.41
CA GLY A 247 22.90 -13.74 17.98
C GLY A 247 22.68 -15.08 17.31
N GLY A 248 21.43 -15.35 16.92
CA GLY A 248 21.07 -16.46 16.05
C GLY A 248 21.13 -16.04 14.59
N ASP A 249 22.06 -16.62 13.86
CA ASP A 249 22.17 -16.57 12.41
C ASP A 249 20.85 -17.00 11.75
N ALA A 250 20.13 -16.04 11.16
CA ALA A 250 18.89 -16.28 10.43
C ALA A 250 19.19 -16.77 9.00
N SER A 251 19.73 -17.99 8.91
CA SER A 251 19.95 -18.71 7.66
C SER A 251 18.94 -19.86 7.48
N SER A 252 17.68 -19.67 7.90
CA SER A 252 16.57 -20.57 7.58
C SER A 252 15.78 -20.04 6.38
N GLY A 253 15.77 -20.80 5.29
CA GLY A 253 15.14 -20.47 4.00
C GLY A 253 13.60 -20.38 3.99
N ALA A 254 12.98 -19.95 5.09
CA ALA A 254 11.58 -19.56 5.10
C ALA A 254 11.45 -18.19 4.40
N LYS A 255 10.85 -18.16 3.22
CA LYS A 255 10.64 -16.91 2.48
C LYS A 255 9.74 -15.99 3.32
N GLU A 256 10.32 -14.95 3.91
CA GLU A 256 9.65 -13.97 4.78
C GLU A 256 8.31 -13.49 4.19
N SER A 257 7.35 -13.15 5.04
CA SER A 257 6.11 -12.50 4.62
C SER A 257 6.41 -11.18 3.90
N PRO A 258 5.59 -10.78 2.91
CA PRO A 258 5.78 -9.50 2.24
C PRO A 258 5.65 -8.35 3.25
N SER A 259 6.35 -7.25 2.97
CA SER A 259 6.15 -6.00 3.70
C SER A 259 5.04 -5.20 3.02
N VAL A 260 4.00 -4.89 3.78
CA VAL A 260 2.81 -4.21 3.29
C VAL A 260 2.92 -2.72 3.61
N ILE A 261 2.56 -1.87 2.66
CA ILE A 261 2.40 -0.43 2.88
C ILE A 261 1.21 0.08 2.09
N PHE A 262 0.61 1.17 2.57
CA PHE A 262 -0.48 1.85 1.90
C PHE A 262 -0.06 3.27 1.52
N MET A 263 -0.41 3.70 0.31
CA MET A 263 -0.23 5.08 -0.15
C MET A 263 -1.60 5.71 -0.47
N HIS A 264 -1.92 6.81 0.20
CA HIS A 264 -3.00 7.68 -0.22
C HIS A 264 -2.52 8.67 -1.29
N VAL A 265 -3.34 8.85 -2.32
CA VAL A 265 -3.14 9.82 -3.40
C VAL A 265 -4.29 10.84 -3.40
N PRO A 266 -4.04 12.11 -3.77
CA PRO A 266 -5.11 13.08 -3.96
C PRO A 266 -5.93 12.76 -5.22
N ASP A 267 -7.03 13.47 -5.43
CA ASP A 267 -7.74 13.40 -6.71
C ASP A 267 -6.97 14.13 -7.82
N LEU A 268 -6.46 13.35 -8.76
CA LEU A 268 -5.69 13.79 -9.93
C LEU A 268 -6.49 13.65 -11.23
N THR A 269 -7.72 13.12 -11.19
CA THR A 269 -8.48 12.72 -12.39
C THR A 269 -8.91 13.88 -13.28
N SER A 270 -8.81 15.11 -12.77
CA SER A 270 -9.06 16.33 -13.54
C SER A 270 -7.96 16.66 -14.58
N SER A 271 -6.82 15.95 -14.58
CA SER A 271 -5.68 16.28 -15.43
C SER A 271 -4.78 15.08 -15.72
N GLU A 272 -4.59 14.78 -17.01
CA GLU A 272 -3.66 13.72 -17.46
C GLU A 272 -2.22 14.00 -17.04
N SER A 273 -1.77 15.27 -17.06
CA SER A 273 -0.42 15.63 -16.59
C SER A 273 -0.26 15.39 -15.09
N LYS A 274 -1.32 15.59 -14.29
CA LYS A 274 -1.31 15.26 -12.86
C LYS A 274 -1.32 13.75 -12.62
N LEU A 275 -2.04 12.97 -13.41
CA LEU A 275 -1.98 11.51 -13.35
C LEU A 275 -0.58 11.00 -13.70
N HIS A 276 0.07 11.60 -14.69
CA HIS A 276 1.46 11.30 -15.04
C HIS A 276 2.42 11.60 -13.86
N GLU A 277 2.29 12.78 -13.24
CA GLU A 277 3.03 13.12 -12.01
C GLU A 277 2.77 12.10 -10.89
N GLY A 278 1.51 11.67 -10.70
CA GLY A 278 1.16 10.64 -9.73
C GLY A 278 1.84 9.29 -10.00
N CYS A 279 2.02 8.92 -11.27
CA CYS A 279 2.81 7.75 -11.67
C CYS A 279 4.29 7.92 -11.33
N GLU A 280 4.90 9.07 -11.66
CA GLU A 280 6.30 9.36 -11.32
C GLU A 280 6.54 9.35 -9.81
N VAL A 281 5.64 9.96 -9.05
CA VAL A 281 5.65 9.98 -7.57
C VAL A 281 5.57 8.56 -7.00
N THR A 282 4.73 7.71 -7.57
CA THR A 282 4.60 6.30 -7.14
C THR A 282 5.84 5.47 -7.50
N VAL A 283 6.42 5.68 -8.68
CA VAL A 283 7.69 5.04 -9.07
C VAL A 283 8.83 5.45 -8.12
N ALA A 284 8.89 6.73 -7.73
CA ALA A 284 9.84 7.21 -6.73
C ALA A 284 9.62 6.55 -5.35
N LEU A 285 8.37 6.37 -4.92
CA LEU A 285 8.05 5.64 -3.68
C LEU A 285 8.52 4.19 -3.75
N ILE A 286 8.24 3.49 -4.85
CA ILE A 286 8.64 2.08 -5.02
C ILE A 286 10.16 1.92 -4.91
N LYS A 287 10.93 2.82 -5.54
CA LYS A 287 12.40 2.84 -5.40
C LYS A 287 12.82 3.07 -3.94
N ALA A 288 12.20 4.02 -3.26
CA ALA A 288 12.47 4.33 -1.86
C ALA A 288 12.19 3.14 -0.92
N LEU A 289 11.07 2.44 -1.13
CA LEU A 289 10.70 1.24 -0.37
C LEU A 289 11.72 0.11 -0.55
N VAL A 290 12.09 -0.18 -1.80
CA VAL A 290 13.06 -1.24 -2.09
C VAL A 290 14.44 -0.90 -1.52
N GLU A 291 14.87 0.36 -1.64
CA GLU A 291 16.14 0.77 -1.05
C GLU A 291 16.12 0.74 0.48
N SER A 292 15.04 1.22 1.11
CA SER A 292 14.87 1.20 2.57
C SER A 292 14.90 -0.24 3.08
N ARG A 293 14.14 -1.16 2.45
CA ARG A 293 14.18 -2.59 2.77
C ARG A 293 15.59 -3.16 2.71
N ARG A 294 16.38 -2.79 1.68
CA ARG A 294 17.74 -3.29 1.51
C ARG A 294 18.71 -2.76 2.57
N LYS A 295 18.62 -1.47 2.92
CA LYS A 295 19.59 -0.78 3.78
C LYS A 295 19.23 -0.86 5.27
N VAL A 296 17.94 -0.72 5.60
CA VAL A 296 17.44 -0.65 6.97
C VAL A 296 16.83 -1.99 7.42
N GLY A 297 16.26 -2.75 6.48
CA GLY A 297 15.48 -3.95 6.77
C GLY A 297 14.01 -3.63 7.03
N VAL A 298 13.25 -4.63 7.47
CA VAL A 298 11.82 -4.51 7.82
C VAL A 298 11.58 -5.18 9.18
N GLY A 299 10.68 -4.63 9.99
CA GLY A 299 10.29 -5.19 11.31
C GLY A 299 11.05 -4.63 12.52
N ARG A 300 11.82 -3.54 12.36
CA ARG A 300 12.30 -2.75 13.50
C ARG A 300 11.17 -1.83 13.95
N GLU A 301 10.77 -1.91 15.22
CA GLU A 301 9.80 -0.99 15.80
C GLU A 301 10.34 0.45 15.67
N SER A 302 9.62 1.28 14.91
CA SER A 302 9.85 2.72 14.85
C SER A 302 9.75 3.27 16.27
N LYS A 303 10.83 3.91 16.76
CA LYS A 303 10.79 4.64 18.02
C LYS A 303 9.76 5.76 17.85
N GLN A 304 8.60 5.64 18.50
CA GLN A 304 7.61 6.71 18.56
C GLN A 304 8.29 7.98 19.10
N THR A 305 8.56 8.94 18.22
CA THR A 305 8.93 10.30 18.60
C THR A 305 7.87 11.27 18.09
N GLY A 306 7.03 11.74 19.02
CA GLY A 306 6.16 12.91 18.85
C GLY A 306 4.80 12.63 18.21
N SER A 307 3.74 13.20 18.79
CA SER A 307 2.41 13.23 18.18
C SER A 307 2.46 13.95 16.84
N VAL A 308 2.45 13.18 15.74
CA VAL A 308 2.11 13.70 14.42
C VAL A 308 0.61 13.97 14.41
N VAL A 309 0.23 15.24 14.32
CA VAL A 309 -1.17 15.67 14.25
C VAL A 309 -1.74 15.21 12.91
N GLN A 310 -2.85 14.47 12.95
CA GLN A 310 -3.62 14.10 11.77
C GLN A 310 -4.15 15.36 11.08
N GLU A 311 -3.61 15.70 9.90
CA GLU A 311 -4.19 16.75 9.05
C GLU A 311 -5.39 16.18 8.28
N ASP A 312 -6.54 16.21 8.96
CA ASP A 312 -7.92 16.20 8.47
C ASP A 312 -8.39 15.09 7.50
N ASP A 313 -8.86 13.97 8.07
CA ASP A 313 -9.92 13.12 7.49
C ASP A 313 -11.28 13.27 8.21
N ALA A 314 -11.45 14.36 8.97
CA ALA A 314 -12.59 14.60 9.86
C ALA A 314 -13.98 14.69 9.19
N ARG A 315 -14.08 14.52 7.87
CA ARG A 315 -15.39 14.53 7.17
C ARG A 315 -16.13 13.20 7.19
N ASN A 316 -15.44 12.07 7.38
CA ASN A 316 -16.12 10.78 7.59
C ASN A 316 -16.40 10.46 9.06
N ASN A 317 -16.03 11.35 9.98
CA ASN A 317 -16.13 11.15 11.43
C ASN A 317 -17.09 12.14 12.13
N LYS A 318 -17.93 12.87 11.39
CA LYS A 318 -18.95 13.72 12.04
C LYS A 318 -20.12 12.88 12.51
N VAL A 319 -20.14 12.71 13.84
CA VAL A 319 -21.26 12.28 14.68
C VAL A 319 -22.55 12.94 14.21
N GLY A 320 -23.51 12.11 13.83
CA GLY A 320 -24.93 12.40 13.67
C GLY A 320 -25.70 11.20 14.19
#